data_AF-A0A519YXB5-F1
#
_entry.id   AF-A0A519YXB5-F1
#
_cell.length_a   1.000
_cell.length_b   1.000
_cell.length_c   1.000
_cell.angle_alpha   90.00
_cell.angle_beta   90.00
_cell.angle_gamma   90.00
#
_symmetry.space_group_name_H-M   'P 1'
#
loop_
_entity.id
_entity.type
_entity.pdbx_description
1 polymer ?
#
loop_
_entity_poly.entity_id
_entity_poly.type
_entity_poly.pdbx_seq_one_letter_code
_entity_poly.pdbx_strand_id
1 'polypeptide(L)' 'MICKRYILPILIGWSALVFGQQPDYLDPTLPVEVRVKALLGRMTLKEKALQMNNATPAIDRLKIPAYDWWNEALHGVA' A
#
# COMPACT_ATOMS: atom_id res chain seq x y z
N MET A 1 -15.75 50.70 -34.80
CA MET A 1 -16.32 49.46 -34.24
C MET A 1 -15.13 48.62 -33.78
N ILE A 2 -14.70 48.73 -32.52
CA ILE A 2 -15.02 47.79 -31.40
C ILE A 2 -14.72 46.34 -31.86
N CYS A 3 -13.72 45.59 -31.38
CA CYS A 3 -13.37 45.34 -29.99
C CYS A 3 -11.98 44.68 -29.84
N LYS A 4 -11.28 44.99 -28.74
CA LYS A 4 -10.14 44.29 -28.13
C LYS A 4 -10.32 42.76 -28.07
N ARG A 5 -9.24 41.99 -28.24
CA ARG A 5 -8.60 41.19 -27.16
C ARG A 5 -7.32 40.49 -27.68
N TYR A 6 -6.16 40.99 -27.27
CA TYR A 6 -4.92 40.21 -27.27
C TYR A 6 -5.07 39.11 -26.21
N ILE A 7 -5.00 37.84 -26.59
CA ILE A 7 -4.87 36.71 -25.66
C ILE A 7 -3.44 36.19 -25.79
N LEU A 8 -2.63 36.47 -24.77
CA LEU A 8 -1.27 35.96 -24.59
C LEU A 8 -1.25 34.42 -24.63
N PRO A 9 -0.18 33.78 -25.14
CA PRO A 9 -0.03 32.34 -25.01
C PRO A 9 0.24 32.00 -23.55
N ILE A 10 -0.65 31.21 -22.95
CA ILE A 10 -0.46 30.66 -21.61
C ILE A 10 0.60 29.55 -21.74
N LEU A 11 1.82 29.86 -21.31
CA LEU A 11 2.84 28.85 -20.99
C LEU A 11 2.36 28.06 -19.76
N ILE A 12 1.55 27.04 -19.98
CA ILE A 12 1.22 26.07 -18.93
C ILE A 12 2.46 25.18 -18.77
N GLY A 13 3.26 25.48 -17.75
CA GLY A 13 4.33 24.61 -17.29
C GLY A 13 3.76 23.23 -16.98
N TRP A 14 4.16 22.22 -17.76
CA TRP A 14 3.78 20.84 -17.56
C TRP A 14 4.59 20.29 -16.39
N SER A 15 4.19 20.61 -15.17
CA SER A 15 4.67 19.88 -13.99
C SER A 15 4.06 18.48 -14.06
N ALA A 16 4.80 17.52 -14.64
CA ALA A 16 4.42 16.12 -14.59
C ALA A 16 4.38 15.69 -13.12
N LEU A 17 3.18 15.40 -12.62
CA LEU A 17 3.04 14.73 -11.33
C LEU A 17 3.62 13.33 -11.49
N VAL A 18 4.79 13.10 -10.90
CA VAL A 18 5.37 11.78 -10.77
C VAL A 18 4.60 11.06 -9.66
N PHE A 19 3.64 10.22 -10.05
CA PHE A 19 3.01 9.29 -9.13
C PHE A 19 3.93 8.09 -8.96
N GLY A 20 4.44 7.88 -7.74
CA GLY A 20 5.14 6.64 -7.40
C GLY A 20 4.15 5.48 -7.47
N GLN A 21 4.49 4.42 -8.21
CA GLN A 21 3.63 3.24 -8.30
C GLN A 21 3.53 2.59 -6.91
N GLN A 22 2.33 2.58 -6.34
CA GLN A 22 2.07 1.91 -5.08
C GLN A 22 2.26 0.40 -5.25
N PRO A 23 2.92 -0.30 -4.31
CA PRO A 23 3.00 -1.75 -4.33
C PRO A 23 1.63 -2.43 -4.41
N ASP A 24 1.48 -3.44 -5.27
CA ASP A 24 0.22 -4.17 -5.48
C ASP A 24 -0.41 -4.70 -4.19
N TYR A 25 0.38 -5.09 -3.17
CA TYR A 25 -0.18 -5.59 -1.90
C TYR A 25 -0.95 -4.53 -1.09
N LEU A 26 -0.70 -3.24 -1.37
CA LEU A 26 -1.37 -2.11 -0.74
C LEU A 26 -2.57 -1.60 -1.57
N ASP A 27 -2.76 -2.09 -2.80
CA ASP A 27 -3.88 -1.68 -3.65
C ASP A 27 -5.16 -2.44 -3.27
N PRO A 28 -6.19 -1.78 -2.71
CA PRO A 28 -7.42 -2.44 -2.30
C PRO A 28 -8.34 -2.82 -3.47
N THR A 29 -8.06 -2.34 -4.69
CA THR A 29 -8.86 -2.64 -5.89
C THR A 29 -8.52 -3.99 -6.52
N LEU A 30 -7.35 -4.55 -6.18
CA LEU A 30 -6.91 -5.86 -6.64
C LEU A 30 -7.49 -7.01 -5.80
N PRO A 31 -7.68 -8.20 -6.39
CA PRO A 31 -8.07 -9.40 -5.64
C PRO A 31 -7.09 -9.71 -4.50
N VAL A 32 -7.62 -10.26 -3.41
CA VAL A 32 -6.83 -10.57 -2.20
C VAL A 32 -5.65 -11.48 -2.52
N GLU A 33 -5.83 -12.48 -3.38
CA GLU A 33 -4.81 -13.44 -3.77
C GLU A 33 -3.63 -12.76 -4.48
N VAL A 34 -3.92 -11.78 -5.33
CA VAL A 34 -2.90 -10.98 -6.02
C VAL A 34 -2.09 -10.18 -5.00
N ARG A 35 -2.78 -9.54 -4.06
CA ARG A 35 -2.15 -8.73 -3.00
C ARG A 35 -1.29 -9.57 -2.06
N VAL A 36 -1.79 -10.72 -1.64
CA VAL A 36 -1.06 -11.67 -0.78
C VAL A 36 0.18 -12.20 -1.50
N LYS A 37 0.05 -12.63 -2.76
CA LYS A 37 1.20 -13.10 -3.55
C LYS A 37 2.25 -12.00 -3.72
N ALA A 38 1.82 -10.75 -3.96
CA ALA A 38 2.71 -9.61 -4.07
C ALA A 38 3.44 -9.28 -2.75
N LEU A 39 2.78 -9.46 -1.60
CA LEU A 39 3.40 -9.30 -0.28
C LEU A 39 4.43 -10.42 -0.02
N LEU A 40 4.01 -11.68 -0.18
CA LEU A 40 4.86 -12.85 0.05
C LEU A 40 6.06 -12.90 -0.90
N GLY A 41 5.92 -12.40 -2.13
CA GLY A 41 7.01 -12.28 -3.10
C GLY A 41 8.08 -11.27 -2.67
N ARG A 42 7.71 -10.28 -1.84
CA ARG A 42 8.64 -9.28 -1.30
C ARG A 42 9.31 -9.71 0.00
N MET A 43 8.79 -10.71 0.71
CA MET A 43 9.36 -11.20 1.98
C MET A 43 10.58 -12.11 1.75
N THR A 44 11.59 -11.96 2.60
CA THR A 44 12.69 -12.91 2.77
C THR A 44 12.18 -14.20 3.40
N LEU A 45 12.95 -15.29 3.28
CA LEU A 45 12.61 -16.55 3.94
C LEU A 45 12.53 -16.42 5.46
N LYS A 46 13.43 -15.62 6.06
CA LYS A 46 13.43 -15.36 7.51
C LYS A 46 12.16 -14.65 7.95
N GLU A 47 11.75 -13.60 7.24
CA GLU A 47 10.49 -12.89 7.56
C GLU A 47 9.30 -13.84 7.42
N LYS A 48 9.22 -14.65 6.36
CA LYS A 48 8.15 -15.66 6.21
C LYS A 48 8.09 -16.62 7.39
N ALA A 49 9.24 -17.15 7.80
CA ALA A 49 9.31 -18.06 8.95
C ALA A 49 8.84 -17.39 10.24
N LEU A 50 9.16 -16.11 10.44
CA LEU A 50 8.70 -15.34 11.60
C LEU A 50 7.18 -15.09 11.60
N GLN A 51 6.51 -15.12 10.44
CA GLN A 51 5.04 -15.01 10.35
C GLN A 51 4.30 -16.32 10.66
N MET A 52 5.01 -17.41 11.01
CA MET A 52 4.39 -18.71 11.32
C MET A 52 4.08 -18.91 12.81
N ASN A 53 4.31 -17.88 13.64
CA ASN A 53 4.00 -17.87 15.07
C ASN A 53 2.79 -16.97 15.35
N ASN A 54 2.11 -17.14 16.49
CA ASN A 54 1.02 -16.24 16.88
C ASN A 54 1.51 -14.83 17.17
N ALA A 55 2.50 -14.70 18.06
CA ALA A 55 3.19 -13.45 18.33
C ALA A 55 4.08 -13.06 17.13
N THR A 56 3.44 -12.47 16.11
CA THR A 56 4.05 -12.17 14.82
C THR A 56 4.77 -10.83 14.89
N PRO A 57 6.10 -10.77 14.66
CA PRO A 57 6.83 -9.52 14.68
C PRO A 57 6.49 -8.66 13.46
N ALA A 58 6.67 -7.35 13.61
CA ALA A 58 6.52 -6.39 12.52
C ALA A 58 7.53 -6.64 11.39
N ILE A 59 7.16 -6.25 10.17
CA ILE A 59 8.06 -6.14 9.03
C ILE A 59 8.02 -4.68 8.54
N ASP A 60 8.77 -3.81 9.21
CA ASP A 60 8.71 -2.36 9.02
C ASP A 60 8.96 -1.92 7.58
N ARG A 61 9.91 -2.57 6.87
CA ARG A 61 10.20 -2.24 5.46
C ARG A 61 9.01 -2.50 4.52
N LEU A 62 8.09 -3.37 4.92
CA LEU A 62 6.87 -3.72 4.19
C LEU A 62 5.62 -3.10 4.82
N LYS A 63 5.78 -2.24 5.83
CA LYS A 63 4.67 -1.60 6.56
C LYS A 63 3.67 -2.62 7.14
N ILE A 64 4.16 -3.78 7.57
CA ILE A 64 3.35 -4.79 8.26
C ILE A 64 3.55 -4.61 9.76
N PRO A 65 2.50 -4.23 10.53
CA PRO A 65 2.62 -4.09 11.97
C PRO A 65 2.81 -5.46 12.63
N ALA A 66 3.33 -5.47 13.86
CA ALA A 66 3.26 -6.65 14.70
C ALA A 66 1.79 -6.98 14.98
N TYR A 67 1.44 -8.26 14.99
CA TYR A 67 0.08 -8.71 15.29
C TYR A 67 0.12 -10.05 16.04
N ASP A 68 -0.89 -10.27 16.87
CA ASP A 68 -1.15 -11.58 17.48
C ASP A 68 -2.49 -12.10 17.00
N TRP A 69 -2.47 -13.25 16.34
CA TRP A 69 -3.68 -13.87 15.80
C TRP A 69 -4.32 -14.85 16.78
N TRP A 70 -3.65 -15.23 17.87
CA TRP A 70 -4.26 -16.06 18.92
C TRP A 70 -5.16 -15.19 19.80
N ASN A 71 -6.44 -15.15 19.42
CA ASN A 71 -7.49 -14.48 20.18
C ASN A 71 -8.51 -15.52 20.64
N GLU A 72 -9.01 -15.41 21.87
CA GLU A 72 -9.97 -16.35 22.44
C GLU A 72 -11.29 -15.65 22.81
N ALA A 73 -12.40 -16.34 22.57
CA ALA A 73 -13.73 -15.79 22.84
C ALA A 73 -14.75 -16.84 23.30
N LEU A 74 -14.30 -17.92 23.96
CA LEU A 74 -15.14 -19.09 24.27
C LEU A 74 -16.41 -18.73 25.06
N HIS A 75 -16.30 -17.81 26.01
CA HIS A 75 -17.41 -17.30 26.83
C HIS A 75 -17.31 -15.78 27.03
N GLY A 76 -16.83 -15.07 26.01
CA GLY A 76 -16.48 -13.65 26.06
C GLY A 76 -15.02 -13.42 25.67
N VAL A 77 -14.71 -12.20 25.25
CA VAL A 77 -13.38 -11.80 24.77
C VAL A 77 -12.34 -11.96 25.89
N ALA A 78 -11.22 -12.63 25.59
CA ALA A 78 -10.08 -12.85 26.48
C ALA A 78 -8.74 -12.73 25.72
#